data_AF-A0A432HII3-F1
#
_entry.id   AF-A0A432HII3-F1
#
_cell.length_a   1.000
_cell.length_b   1.000
_cell.length_c   1.000
_cell.angle_alpha   90.00
_cell.angle_beta   90.00
_cell.angle_gamma   90.00
#
_symmetry.space_group_name_H-M   'P 1'
#
loop_
_entity.id
_entity.type
_entity.pdbx_description
1 polymer ?
#
loop_
_entity_poly.entity_id
_entity_poly.type
_entity_poly.pdbx_seq_one_letter_code
_entity_poly.pdbx_strand_id
1 'polypeptide(L)'
;MNQLKERHRFTDWIYWNLFAALPVLTAAIGVARVSVPGFIFLLLAAAVLVGVIYRFFCIHCPHYHRDEKRLHCMFFWGIPKLFKADPGPLTRMEKAISLGAPALLFLMPLAWLIFQPVMLVIYLLSSGIFLATMQRTECGRCIHSHCPANRSI
;
A
#
# COMPACT_ATOMS: atom_id res chain seq x y z
N MET A 1 -26.34 8.47 0.48
CA MET A 1 -25.15 8.59 1.34
C MET A 1 -24.52 7.21 1.45
N ASN A 2 -23.32 6.99 0.89
CA ASN A 2 -22.63 5.71 1.03
C ASN A 2 -22.13 5.55 2.47
N GLN A 3 -22.43 4.43 3.12
CA GLN A 3 -21.91 4.18 4.47
C GLN A 3 -20.37 4.07 4.46
N LEU A 4 -19.73 4.84 5.35
CA LEU A 4 -18.29 4.79 5.59
C LEU A 4 -17.90 3.42 6.18
N LYS A 5 -16.84 2.84 5.65
CA LYS A 5 -16.25 1.56 6.07
C LYS A 5 -15.32 1.82 7.24
N GLU A 6 -15.82 1.55 8.43
CA GLU A 6 -15.07 1.78 9.65
C GLU A 6 -14.21 0.59 10.10
N ARG A 7 -14.56 -0.62 9.65
CA ARG A 7 -13.88 -1.87 10.02
C ARG A 7 -13.66 -2.72 8.79
N HIS A 8 -12.45 -3.25 8.67
CA HIS A 8 -12.13 -4.30 7.71
C HIS A 8 -12.35 -5.67 8.35
N ARG A 9 -12.97 -6.57 7.59
CA ARG A 9 -13.08 -7.99 7.94
C ARG A 9 -11.85 -8.74 7.44
N PHE A 10 -11.61 -9.92 7.97
CA PHE A 10 -10.51 -10.78 7.52
C PHE A 10 -10.60 -11.10 6.02
N THR A 11 -11.82 -11.23 5.48
CA THR A 11 -12.07 -11.42 4.06
C THR A 11 -11.64 -10.23 3.21
N ASP A 12 -11.77 -9.00 3.73
CA ASP A 12 -11.28 -7.81 3.04
C ASP A 12 -9.75 -7.86 2.92
N TRP A 13 -9.07 -8.24 4.01
CA TRP A 13 -7.61 -8.39 4.02
C TRP A 13 -7.14 -9.43 3.00
N ILE A 14 -7.76 -10.61 2.94
CA ILE A 14 -7.44 -11.64 1.94
C ILE A 14 -7.64 -11.09 0.53
N TYR A 15 -8.80 -10.48 0.27
CA TYR A 15 -9.13 -9.94 -1.04
C TYR A 15 -8.08 -8.93 -1.52
N TRP A 16 -7.74 -7.95 -0.69
CA TRP A 16 -6.78 -6.91 -1.05
C TRP A 16 -5.35 -7.43 -1.20
N ASN A 17 -4.94 -8.40 -0.39
CA ASN A 17 -3.61 -9.02 -0.52
C ASN A 17 -3.52 -9.90 -1.78
N LEU A 18 -4.57 -10.62 -2.17
CA LEU A 18 -4.60 -11.36 -3.42
C LEU A 18 -4.52 -10.42 -4.64
N PHE A 19 -5.26 -9.31 -4.60
CA PHE A 19 -5.19 -8.29 -5.64
C PHE A 19 -3.80 -7.63 -5.72
N ALA A 20 -3.19 -7.32 -4.58
CA ALA A 20 -1.84 -6.75 -4.52
C ALA A 20 -0.75 -7.77 -4.92
N ALA A 21 -0.98 -9.08 -4.72
CA ALA A 21 -0.03 -10.12 -5.06
C ALA A 21 0.29 -10.15 -6.56
N LEU A 22 -0.69 -9.85 -7.44
CA LEU A 22 -0.48 -9.84 -8.89
C LEU A 22 0.64 -8.88 -9.34
N PRO A 23 0.56 -7.56 -9.07
CA PRO A 23 1.64 -6.65 -9.44
C PRO A 23 2.95 -6.94 -8.67
N VAL A 24 2.86 -7.34 -7.39
CA VAL A 24 4.06 -7.64 -6.58
C VAL A 24 4.84 -8.84 -7.12
N LEU A 25 4.16 -9.95 -7.44
CA LEU A 25 4.79 -11.14 -8.00
C LEU A 25 5.33 -10.87 -9.41
N THR A 26 4.61 -10.10 -10.22
CA THR A 26 5.07 -9.71 -11.57
C THR A 26 6.36 -8.88 -11.47
N ALA A 27 6.42 -7.90 -10.56
CA ALA A 27 7.63 -7.12 -10.31
C ALA A 27 8.78 -8.00 -9.80
N ALA A 28 8.52 -8.85 -8.80
CA ALA A 28 9.53 -9.73 -8.22
C ALA A 28 10.15 -10.68 -9.26
N ILE A 29 9.31 -11.38 -10.03
CA ILE A 29 9.76 -12.32 -11.07
C ILE A 29 10.46 -11.58 -12.21
N GLY A 30 9.91 -10.45 -12.65
CA GLY A 30 10.49 -9.63 -13.71
C GLY A 30 11.89 -9.15 -13.34
N VAL A 31 12.04 -8.56 -12.15
CA VAL A 31 13.34 -8.06 -11.67
C VAL A 31 14.34 -9.20 -11.46
N ALA A 32 13.92 -10.31 -10.82
CA ALA A 32 14.79 -11.46 -10.56
C ALA A 32 15.37 -12.10 -11.85
N ARG A 33 14.61 -12.06 -12.95
CA ARG A 33 15.08 -12.51 -14.27
C ARG A 33 16.11 -11.59 -14.92
N VAL A 34 16.12 -10.30 -14.60
CA VAL A 34 17.13 -9.35 -15.10
C VAL A 34 18.38 -9.34 -14.22
N SER A 35 18.20 -9.26 -12.89
CA SER A 35 19.30 -9.00 -11.97
C SER A 35 18.99 -9.49 -10.55
N VAL A 36 19.82 -10.40 -10.03
CA VAL A 36 19.76 -10.83 -8.63
C VAL A 36 20.06 -9.68 -7.66
N PRO A 37 21.10 -8.84 -7.86
CA PRO A 37 21.31 -7.64 -7.05
C PRO A 37 20.12 -6.68 -7.09
N GLY A 38 19.51 -6.48 -8.27
CA GLY A 38 18.30 -5.66 -8.41
C GLY A 38 17.12 -6.20 -7.62
N PHE A 39 16.95 -7.52 -7.58
CA PHE A 39 15.90 -8.17 -6.80
C PHE A 39 16.11 -8.01 -5.29
N ILE A 40 17.35 -8.19 -4.81
CA ILE A 40 17.68 -7.97 -3.39
C ILE A 40 17.44 -6.50 -3.01
N PHE A 41 17.88 -5.56 -3.86
CA PHE A 41 17.61 -4.14 -3.67
C PHE A 41 16.11 -3.86 -3.58
N LEU A 42 15.31 -4.43 -4.48
CA LEU A 42 13.86 -4.28 -4.49
C LEU A 42 13.23 -4.73 -3.16
N LEU A 43 13.62 -5.90 -2.65
CA LEU A 43 13.10 -6.43 -1.39
C LEU A 43 13.46 -5.54 -0.19
N LEU A 44 14.73 -5.12 -0.10
CA LEU A 44 15.19 -4.25 0.98
C LEU A 44 14.52 -2.89 0.94
N ALA A 45 14.47 -2.27 -0.24
CA ALA A 45 13.77 -1.00 -0.44
C ALA A 45 12.28 -1.11 -0.13
N ALA A 46 11.63 -2.22 -0.52
CA ALA A 46 10.24 -2.46 -0.20
C ALA A 46 10.00 -2.57 1.32
N ALA A 47 10.84 -3.32 2.03
CA ALA A 47 10.74 -3.43 3.49
C ALA A 47 10.91 -2.06 4.18
N VAL A 48 11.89 -1.27 3.74
CA VAL A 48 12.13 0.09 4.27
C VAL A 48 10.93 1.00 4.00
N LEU A 49 10.44 1.04 2.76
CA LEU A 49 9.32 1.90 2.37
C LEU A 49 8.01 1.51 3.09
N VAL A 50 7.76 0.21 3.27
CA VAL A 50 6.65 -0.27 4.10
C VAL A 50 6.80 0.19 5.54
N GLY A 51 8.01 0.11 6.12
CA GLY A 51 8.29 0.64 7.47
C GLY A 51 8.05 2.15 7.57
N VAL A 52 8.44 2.91 6.54
CA VAL A 52 8.19 4.36 6.45
C VAL A 52 6.69 4.64 6.41
N ILE A 53 5.93 3.95 5.56
CA ILE A 53 4.45 4.08 5.51
C ILE A 53 3.85 3.73 6.88
N TYR A 54 4.33 2.67 7.50
CA TYR A 54 3.85 2.23 8.80
C TYR A 54 4.08 3.28 9.90
N ARG A 55 5.23 3.98 9.86
CA ARG A 55 5.59 5.03 10.83
C ARG A 55 4.87 6.35 10.62
N PHE A 56 4.74 6.80 9.38
CA PHE A 56 4.32 8.18 9.05
C PHE A 56 2.88 8.27 8.51
N PHE A 57 2.29 7.17 8.07
CA PHE A 57 0.91 7.15 7.56
C PHE A 57 0.01 6.30 8.45
N CYS A 58 0.41 5.06 8.76
CA CYS A 58 -0.47 4.15 9.50
C CYS A 58 -0.82 4.66 10.90
N ILE A 59 0.09 5.36 11.60
CA ILE A 59 -0.18 5.87 12.95
C ILE A 59 -1.32 6.89 13.03
N HIS A 60 -1.65 7.55 11.91
CA HIS A 60 -2.75 8.52 11.79
C HIS A 60 -4.05 7.90 11.29
N CYS A 61 -4.00 6.64 10.84
CA CYS A 61 -5.15 5.97 10.27
C CYS A 61 -6.10 5.51 11.38
N PRO A 62 -7.42 5.80 11.31
CA PRO A 62 -8.40 5.34 12.31
C PRO A 62 -8.39 3.82 12.56
N HIS A 63 -8.01 3.00 11.57
CA HIS A 63 -7.86 1.56 11.75
C HIS A 63 -6.68 1.18 12.66
N TYR A 64 -5.66 2.02 12.75
CA TYR A 64 -4.54 1.86 13.68
C TYR A 64 -4.88 2.25 15.12
N HIS A 65 -5.88 3.10 15.32
CA HIS A 65 -6.37 3.47 16.64
C HIS A 65 -7.30 2.43 17.26
N ARG A 66 -7.85 1.53 16.45
CA ARG A 66 -8.74 0.45 16.90
C ARG A 66 -7.93 -0.74 17.43
N ASP A 67 -8.45 -1.42 18.45
CA ASP A 67 -7.84 -2.54 19.20
C ASP A 67 -6.57 -2.19 19.99
N GLU A 68 -6.29 -2.88 21.11
CA GLU A 68 -5.26 -2.40 22.04
C GLU A 68 -3.82 -2.75 21.63
N LYS A 69 -3.58 -3.77 20.79
CA LYS A 69 -2.20 -4.25 20.51
C LYS A 69 -1.87 -4.64 19.07
N ARG A 70 -2.86 -4.97 18.24
CA ARG A 70 -2.65 -5.47 16.86
C ARG A 70 -3.37 -4.59 15.85
N LEU A 71 -2.77 -4.42 14.67
CA LEU A 71 -3.34 -3.69 13.55
C LEU A 71 -4.18 -4.63 12.68
N HIS A 72 -5.39 -4.18 12.37
CA HIS A 72 -6.31 -4.84 11.45
C HIS A 72 -6.80 -3.84 10.39
N CYS A 73 -6.29 -3.96 9.17
CA CYS A 73 -6.68 -3.17 8.01
C CYS A 73 -6.65 -4.01 6.72
N MET A 74 -7.00 -3.39 5.58
CA MET A 74 -7.00 -4.08 4.29
C MET A 74 -5.62 -4.64 3.88
N PHE A 75 -4.52 -4.03 4.33
CA PHE A 75 -3.16 -4.47 3.98
C PHE A 75 -2.53 -5.34 5.06
N PHE A 76 -2.75 -5.00 6.33
CA PHE A 76 -2.09 -5.64 7.46
C PHE A 76 -3.11 -6.27 8.40
N TRP A 77 -2.91 -7.54 8.73
CA TRP A 77 -3.77 -8.26 9.65
C TRP A 77 -2.97 -8.93 10.75
N GLY A 78 -3.18 -8.50 11.99
CA GLY A 78 -2.55 -9.09 13.17
C GLY A 78 -1.11 -8.64 13.42
N ILE A 79 -0.62 -7.61 12.73
CA ILE A 79 0.73 -7.06 12.95
C ILE A 79 0.76 -6.25 14.25
N PRO A 80 1.77 -6.42 15.13
CA PRO A 80 1.87 -5.65 16.37
C PRO A 80 2.08 -4.16 16.07
N LYS A 81 1.47 -3.30 16.89
CA LYS A 81 1.65 -1.85 16.79
C LYS A 81 3.04 -1.45 17.26
N LEU A 82 3.94 -1.15 16.30
CA LEU A 82 5.32 -0.78 16.59
C LEU A 82 5.49 0.68 17.07
N PHE A 83 4.51 1.55 16.80
CA PHE A 83 4.60 2.98 17.07
C PHE A 83 3.38 3.47 17.84
N LYS A 84 3.56 4.59 18.56
CA LYS A 84 2.44 5.25 19.24
C LYS A 84 1.50 5.86 18.20
N ALA A 85 0.21 5.61 18.38
CA ALA A 85 -0.83 6.16 17.52
C ALA A 85 -0.97 7.68 17.72
N ASP A 86 -1.18 8.43 16.64
CA ASP A 86 -1.34 9.88 16.64
C ASP A 86 -2.53 10.26 15.74
N PRO A 87 -3.71 10.58 16.31
CA PRO A 87 -4.91 10.84 15.52
C PRO A 87 -4.89 12.21 14.83
N GLY A 88 -3.82 12.99 15.00
CA GLY A 88 -3.67 14.30 14.39
C GLY A 88 -3.68 14.26 12.85
N PRO A 89 -3.98 15.40 12.19
CA PRO A 89 -3.89 15.51 10.75
C PRO A 89 -2.43 15.37 10.30
N LEU A 90 -2.22 14.79 9.12
CA LEU A 90 -0.88 14.67 8.55
C LEU A 90 -0.27 16.05 8.31
N THR A 91 0.97 16.24 8.76
CA THR A 91 1.80 17.38 8.36
C THR A 91 2.06 17.35 6.85
N ARG A 92 2.53 18.48 6.28
CA ARG A 92 2.87 18.55 4.85
C ARG A 92 3.91 17.50 4.45
N MET A 93 4.90 17.25 5.31
CA MET A 93 5.93 16.24 5.09
C MET A 93 5.35 14.82 5.16
N GLU A 94 4.55 14.50 6.18
CA GLU A 94 3.89 13.19 6.28
C GLU A 94 2.96 12.93 5.11
N LYS A 95 2.24 13.95 4.65
CA LYS A 95 1.40 13.85 3.45
C LYS A 95 2.23 13.52 2.22
N ALA A 96 3.36 14.21 2.02
CA ALA A 96 4.28 13.91 0.93
C ALA A 96 4.82 12.47 1.02
N ILE A 97 5.22 12.03 2.22
CA ILE A 97 5.70 10.66 2.46
C ILE A 97 4.59 9.62 2.20
N SER A 98 3.37 9.89 2.65
CA SER A 98 2.23 8.97 2.50
C SER A 98 1.82 8.70 1.06
N LEU A 99 2.12 9.63 0.13
CA LEU A 99 1.94 9.43 -1.30
C LEU A 99 3.23 8.97 -1.98
N GLY A 100 4.36 9.55 -1.58
CA GLY A 100 5.66 9.33 -2.19
C GLY A 100 6.19 7.92 -1.96
N ALA A 101 6.06 7.37 -0.75
CA ALA A 101 6.56 6.02 -0.47
C ALA A 101 5.78 4.93 -1.25
N PRO A 102 4.42 4.93 -1.29
CA PRO A 102 3.69 4.03 -2.18
C PRO A 102 4.00 4.27 -3.67
N ALA A 103 4.08 5.53 -4.11
CA ALA A 103 4.44 5.82 -5.49
C ALA A 103 5.81 5.25 -5.86
N LEU A 104 6.80 5.42 -4.99
CA LEU A 104 8.14 4.87 -5.20
C LEU A 104 8.14 3.34 -5.22
N LEU A 105 7.34 2.68 -4.37
CA LEU A 105 7.15 1.22 -4.42
C LEU A 105 6.64 0.76 -5.80
N PHE A 106 5.70 1.50 -6.38
CA PHE A 106 5.16 1.18 -7.71
C PHE A 106 6.09 1.54 -8.86
N LEU A 107 6.86 2.62 -8.74
CA LEU A 107 7.74 3.10 -9.82
C LEU A 107 9.08 2.37 -9.86
N MET A 108 9.60 1.95 -8.70
CA MET A 108 10.93 1.34 -8.60
C MET A 108 11.12 0.10 -9.50
N PRO A 109 10.20 -0.90 -9.55
CA PRO A 109 10.35 -2.04 -10.46
C PRO A 109 10.49 -1.70 -11.95
N LEU A 110 9.99 -0.52 -12.37
CA LEU A 110 9.98 -0.13 -13.79
C LEU A 110 11.39 0.00 -14.38
N ALA A 111 12.38 0.38 -13.56
CA ALA A 111 13.76 0.50 -14.00
C ALA A 111 14.35 -0.82 -14.53
N TRP A 112 13.86 -1.96 -14.04
CA TRP A 112 14.25 -3.29 -14.52
C TRP A 112 13.24 -3.87 -15.52
N LEU A 113 11.95 -3.63 -15.30
CA LEU A 113 10.90 -4.18 -16.16
C LEU A 113 10.96 -3.65 -17.59
N ILE A 114 11.57 -2.48 -17.84
CA ILE A 114 11.79 -1.97 -19.21
C ILE A 114 12.59 -2.94 -20.09
N PHE A 115 13.43 -3.80 -19.50
CA PHE A 115 14.17 -4.85 -20.23
C PHE A 115 13.35 -6.11 -20.50
N GLN A 116 12.12 -6.21 -19.96
CA GLN A 116 11.19 -7.33 -20.18
C GLN A 116 9.80 -6.80 -20.55
N PRO A 117 9.55 -6.48 -21.83
CA PRO A 117 8.36 -5.77 -22.26
C PRO A 117 7.05 -6.48 -21.90
N VAL A 118 7.02 -7.82 -21.95
CA VAL A 118 5.84 -8.61 -21.56
C VAL A 118 5.53 -8.44 -20.07
N MET A 119 6.54 -8.54 -19.20
CA MET A 119 6.36 -8.36 -17.75
C MET A 119 6.00 -6.91 -17.41
N LEU A 120 6.56 -5.93 -18.12
CA LEU A 120 6.20 -4.52 -17.98
C LEU A 120 4.71 -4.28 -18.25
N VAL A 121 4.19 -4.81 -19.37
CA VAL A 121 2.76 -4.66 -19.72
C VAL A 121 1.88 -5.30 -18.65
N ILE A 122 2.18 -6.52 -18.22
CA ILE A 122 1.42 -7.21 -17.16
C ILE A 122 1.46 -6.40 -15.86
N TYR A 123 2.63 -5.87 -15.49
CA TYR A 123 2.81 -5.07 -14.29
C TYR A 123 2.00 -3.76 -14.33
N LEU A 124 2.04 -3.03 -15.45
CA LEU A 124 1.29 -1.78 -15.60
C LEU A 124 -0.23 -2.02 -15.59
N LEU A 125 -0.71 -3.05 -16.29
CA LEU A 125 -2.14 -3.39 -16.29
C LEU A 125 -2.62 -3.84 -14.91
N SER A 126 -1.91 -4.78 -14.27
CA SER A 126 -2.28 -5.28 -12.94
C SER A 126 -2.22 -4.18 -11.87
N SER A 127 -1.19 -3.33 -11.89
CA SER A 127 -1.08 -2.17 -11.00
C SER A 127 -2.19 -1.15 -11.26
N GLY A 128 -2.50 -0.86 -12.52
CA GLY A 128 -3.58 0.05 -12.90
C GLY A 128 -4.95 -0.45 -12.43
N ILE A 129 -5.24 -1.74 -12.62
CA ILE A 129 -6.47 -2.38 -12.13
C ILE A 129 -6.53 -2.34 -10.61
N PHE A 130 -5.43 -2.67 -9.92
CA PHE A 130 -5.36 -2.63 -8.47
C PHE A 130 -5.68 -1.23 -7.92
N LEU A 131 -4.98 -0.20 -8.43
CA LEU A 131 -5.17 1.19 -8.01
C LEU A 131 -6.58 1.71 -8.36
N ALA A 132 -7.09 1.41 -9.55
CA ALA A 132 -8.43 1.83 -9.95
C ALA A 132 -9.51 1.16 -9.10
N THR A 133 -9.37 -0.14 -8.82
CA THR A 133 -10.29 -0.89 -7.95
C THR A 133 -10.28 -0.31 -6.53
N MET A 134 -9.09 -0.04 -5.98
CA MET A 134 -8.93 0.56 -4.65
C MET A 134 -9.58 1.94 -4.56
N GLN A 135 -9.34 2.79 -5.56
CA GLN A 135 -9.92 4.13 -5.61
C GLN A 135 -11.44 4.09 -5.70
N ARG A 136 -12.01 3.14 -6.44
CA ARG A 136 -13.46 3.01 -6.62
C ARG A 136 -14.17 2.40 -5.42
N THR A 137 -13.55 1.43 -4.75
CA THR A 137 -14.24 0.59 -3.76
C THR A 137 -13.93 0.97 -2.32
N GLU A 138 -12.67 1.32 -2.02
CA GLU A 138 -12.23 1.60 -0.65
C GLU A 138 -12.03 3.09 -0.43
N CYS A 139 -11.32 3.79 -1.32
CA CYS A 139 -11.07 5.22 -1.15
C CYS A 139 -12.36 6.07 -1.21
N GLY A 140 -13.44 5.59 -1.83
CA GLY A 140 -14.75 6.27 -1.79
C GLY A 140 -15.55 6.01 -0.51
N ARG A 141 -15.08 5.11 0.36
CA ARG A 141 -15.81 4.65 1.55
C ARG A 141 -14.96 4.71 2.83
N CYS A 142 -13.70 5.11 2.78
CA CYS A 142 -12.80 5.04 3.93
C CYS A 142 -13.13 6.12 4.98
N ILE A 143 -13.12 5.74 6.26
CA ILE A 143 -13.32 6.69 7.38
C ILE A 143 -12.16 7.69 7.56
N HIS A 144 -10.99 7.45 6.95
CA HIS A 144 -9.82 8.31 7.12
C HIS A 144 -9.94 9.61 6.32
N SER A 145 -10.60 10.62 6.90
CA SER A 145 -10.86 11.93 6.29
C SER A 145 -9.62 12.69 5.81
N HIS A 146 -8.50 12.56 6.54
CA HIS A 146 -7.25 13.25 6.23
C HIS A 146 -6.34 12.49 5.24
N CYS A 147 -6.76 11.33 4.76
CA CYS A 147 -5.99 10.58 3.78
C CYS A 147 -5.98 11.31 2.43
N PRO A 148 -4.82 11.56 1.82
CA PRO A 148 -4.73 12.24 0.53
C PRO A 148 -5.39 11.47 -0.63
N ALA A 149 -5.56 10.15 -0.49
CA ALA A 149 -6.20 9.32 -1.49
C ALA A 149 -7.72 9.16 -1.26
N ASN A 150 -8.26 9.63 -0.14
CA ASN A 150 -9.68 9.49 0.19
C ASN A 150 -10.54 10.43 -0.69
N ARG A 151 -11.67 9.90 -1.17
CA ARG A 151 -12.66 10.60 -2.02
C ARG A 151 -14.07 10.61 -1.39
N SER A 152 -14.21 10.17 -0.14
CA SER A 152 -15.50 10.06 0.53
C SER A 152 -16.00 11.38 1.16
N ILE A 153 -15.23 12.47 1.05
CA ILE A 153 -15.51 13.79 1.65
C ILE A 153 -15.29 14.85 0.58
#